data_AF-A0A4R2ZDX9-F1
#
_entry.id   AF-A0A4R2ZDX9-F1
#
_cell.length_a   1.000
_cell.length_b   1.000
_cell.length_c   1.000
_cell.angle_alpha   90.00
_cell.angle_beta   90.00
_cell.angle_gamma   90.00
#
_symmetry.space_group_name_H-M   'P 1'
#
loop_
_entity.id
_entity.type
_entity.pdbx_description
1 polymer ?
#
loop_
_entity_poly.entity_id
_entity_poly.type
_entity_poly.pdbx_seq_one_letter_code
_entity_poly.pdbx_strand_id
1 'polypeptide(L)' 'MQDLQDKVWYACYGSNLLQERFLCYIKGGQPAGTKTVYGGCI' A
#
# COMPACT_ATOMS: atom_id res chain seq x y z
N MET A 1 -19.75 -11.50 -12.30
CA MET A 1 -19.22 -10.14 -12.57
C MET A 1 -18.79 -9.60 -11.22
N GLN A 2 -17.50 -9.33 -11.00
CA GLN A 2 -16.98 -8.92 -9.69
C GLN A 2 -17.73 -7.65 -9.23
N ASP A 3 -18.23 -7.64 -8.00
CA ASP A 3 -18.87 -6.43 -7.43
C ASP A 3 -17.78 -5.37 -7.23
N LEU A 4 -17.81 -4.35 -8.09
CA LEU A 4 -16.86 -3.24 -8.11
C LEU A 4 -17.21 -2.16 -7.10
N GLN A 5 -18.35 -2.27 -6.41
CA GLN A 5 -18.84 -1.22 -5.50
C GLN A 5 -17.87 -0.91 -4.36
N ASP A 6 -17.10 -1.91 -3.90
CA ASP A 6 -16.11 -1.74 -2.82
C ASP A 6 -14.66 -1.50 -3.34
N LYS A 7 -14.49 -1.21 -4.63
CA LYS A 7 -13.17 -0.96 -5.23
C LYS A 7 -12.92 0.53 -5.42
N VAL A 8 -11.69 0.94 -5.17
CA VAL A 8 -11.22 2.30 -5.38
C VAL A 8 -10.31 2.36 -6.61
N TRP A 9 -10.43 3.44 -7.39
CA TRP A 9 -9.43 3.79 -8.38
C TRP A 9 -8.24 4.43 -7.67
N TYR A 10 -7.09 3.75 -7.72
CA TYR A 10 -5.88 4.18 -7.06
C TYR A 10 -4.81 4.56 -8.10
N ALA A 11 -4.59 5.86 -8.26
CA ALA A 11 -3.47 6.40 -9.03
C ALA A 11 -2.35 6.81 -8.06
N CYS A 12 -1.11 6.49 -8.38
CA CYS A 12 0.03 6.88 -7.56
C CYS A 12 1.26 7.23 -8.39
N TYR A 13 2.20 7.91 -7.74
CA TYR A 13 3.51 8.27 -8.26
C TYR A 13 4.57 8.06 -7.17
N GLY A 14 5.84 8.13 -7.55
CA GLY A 14 6.96 8.02 -6.61
C GLY A 14 7.03 6.65 -5.93
N SER A 15 7.29 6.63 -4.62
CA SER A 15 7.64 5.40 -3.90
C SER A 15 6.55 4.33 -3.84
N ASN A 16 5.29 4.70 -4.08
CA ASN A 16 4.17 3.76 -4.07
C ASN A 16 4.08 2.94 -5.37
N LEU A 17 4.88 3.28 -6.39
CA LEU A 17 5.03 2.47 -7.60
C LEU A 17 5.82 1.17 -7.33
N LEU A 18 6.66 1.14 -6.30
CA LEU A 18 7.37 -0.08 -5.90
C LEU A 18 6.41 -0.96 -5.09
N GLN A 19 6.01 -2.09 -5.68
CA GLN A 19 5.01 -2.98 -5.11
C GLN A 19 5.34 -3.42 -3.68
N GLU A 20 6.58 -3.81 -3.39
CA GLU A 20 6.98 -4.26 -2.05
C GLU A 20 6.74 -3.17 -1.00
N ARG A 21 7.14 -1.93 -1.32
CA ARG A 21 6.93 -0.78 -0.45
C ARG A 21 5.45 -0.44 -0.32
N PHE A 22 4.70 -0.50 -1.41
CA PHE A 22 3.24 -0.30 -1.37
C PHE A 22 2.56 -1.32 -0.47
N LEU A 23 2.94 -2.60 -0.56
CA LEU A 23 2.40 -3.66 0.28
C LEU A 23 2.73 -3.47 1.77
N CYS A 24 3.86 -2.86 2.14
CA CYS A 24 4.13 -2.49 3.54
C CYS A 24 3.07 -1.52 4.09
N TYR A 25 2.54 -0.61 3.27
CA TYR A 25 1.50 0.33 3.73
C TYR A 25 0.13 -0.35 3.88
N ILE A 26 -0.14 -1.37 3.05
CA ILE A 26 -1.41 -2.12 3.11
C ILE A 26 -1.37 -3.18 4.22
N LYS A 27 -0.31 -4.00 4.28
CA LYS A 27 -0.18 -5.12 5.22
C LYS A 27 0.42 -4.72 6.57
N GLY A 28 1.02 -3.54 6.64
CA GLY A 28 1.88 -3.14 7.74
C GLY A 28 3.31 -3.64 7.57
N GLY A 29 4.22 -3.09 8.37
CA GLY A 29 5.65 -3.38 8.36
C GLY A 29 6.50 -2.14 8.15
N GLN A 30 7.80 -2.36 7.94
CA GLN A 30 8.79 -1.30 7.79
C GLN A 30 9.37 -1.32 6.37
N PRO A 31 9.09 -0.31 5.53
CA PRO A 31 9.72 -0.19 4.22
C PRO A 31 11.24 -0.04 4.37
N ALA A 32 11.99 -0.67 3.47
CA ALA A 32 13.45 -0.58 3.43
C ALA A 32 13.94 0.89 3.36
N GLY A 33 14.96 1.20 4.15
CA GLY A 33 15.53 2.55 4.23
C GLY A 33 14.72 3.54 5.08
N THR A 34 13.63 3.11 5.72
CA THR A 34 12.84 3.94 6.65
C THR A 34 13.00 3.45 8.09
N LYS A 35 12.87 4.33 9.08
CA LYS A 35 12.81 3.95 10.51
C LYS A 35 11.38 3.75 11.02
N THR A 36 10.39 4.07 10.18
CA THR A 36 8.97 4.06 10.55
C THR A 36 8.36 2.70 10.26
N VAL A 37 7.70 2.13 11.25
CA VAL A 37 6.87 0.94 11.11
C VAL A 37 5.43 1.38 10.91
N TYR A 38 4.78 0.90 9.85
CA TYR A 38 3.39 1.18 9.54
C TYR A 38 2.50 0.04 10.04
N GLY A 39 1.33 0.37 10.57
CA GLY A 39 0.38 -0.63 11.09
C GLY A 39 -0.39 -1.41 10.03
N GLY A 40 -0.39 -0.95 8.77
CA GLY A 40 -1.23 -1.49 7.70
C GLY A 40 -2.60 -0.83 7.64
N CYS A 41 -3.38 -1.18 6.61
CA CYS A 41 -4.79 -0.84 6.52
C CYS A 41 -5.61 -1.93 7.22
N ILE A 42 -6.56 -1.54 8.07
CA ILE A 42 -7.51 -2.43 8.76
C ILE A 42 -8.76 -2.59 7.91
#